data_AF-A0A5R9NY99-F1
#
_entry.id   AF-A0A5R9NY99-F1
#
_cell.length_a   1.000
_cell.length_b   1.000
_cell.length_c   1.000
_cell.angle_alpha   90.00
_cell.angle_beta   90.00
_cell.angle_gamma   90.00
#
_symmetry.space_group_name_H-M   'P 1'
#
loop_
_entity.id
_entity.type
_entity.pdbx_description
1 polymer ?
#
loop_
_entity_poly.entity_id
_entity_poly.type
_entity_poly.pdbx_seq_one_letter_code
_entity_poly.pdbx_strand_id
1 'polypeptide(L)'
;MTANYQAFEREVQQVHEMKSGLISIMFSQAGGTVTLESIWSEQERGQGHASKAMRAVLEIADKYDIDIYGQPHALLYDTEMQEDSGMFSAEQIDLWDRLNENSLSNAELLNWYVRLGFELTGATLTDDPEIVRRANAPQPKPGM
;
A
#
# COMPACT_ATOMS: atom_id res chain seq x y z
N MET A 1 15.38 -1.45 17.95
CA MET A 1 14.39 -1.59 16.88
C MET A 1 13.01 -1.07 17.29
N THR A 2 12.44 -1.48 18.43
CA THR A 2 11.11 -1.04 18.90
C THR A 2 10.96 0.49 19.03
N ALA A 3 11.99 1.19 19.55
CA ALA A 3 11.95 2.66 19.67
C ALA A 3 11.96 3.39 18.30
N ASN A 4 12.69 2.87 17.30
CA ASN A 4 12.70 3.42 15.95
C ASN A 4 11.35 3.24 15.27
N TYR A 5 10.72 2.06 15.45
CA TYR A 5 9.38 1.82 14.90
C TYR A 5 8.31 2.73 15.51
N GLN A 6 8.30 2.92 16.83
CA GLN A 6 7.36 3.85 17.47
C GLN A 6 7.56 5.32 17.04
N ALA A 7 8.79 5.71 16.70
CA ALA A 7 9.06 7.03 16.14
C ALA A 7 8.58 7.13 14.69
N PHE A 8 8.89 6.12 13.87
CA PHE A 8 8.40 5.96 12.50
C PHE A 8 6.88 6.03 12.44
N GLU A 9 6.17 5.21 13.21
CA GLU A 9 4.70 5.14 13.20
C GLU A 9 4.07 6.50 13.55
N ARG A 10 4.60 7.19 14.58
CA ARG A 10 4.11 8.52 14.96
C ARG A 10 4.31 9.58 13.87
N GLU A 11 5.42 9.52 13.13
CA GLU A 11 5.70 10.48 12.05
C GLU A 11 4.93 10.14 10.77
N VAL A 12 4.76 8.85 10.46
CA VAL A 12 3.88 8.38 9.37
C VAL A 12 2.44 8.87 9.57
N GLN A 13 1.93 8.82 10.80
CA GLN A 13 0.62 9.40 11.15
C GLN A 13 0.53 10.93 10.89
N GLN A 14 1.66 11.62 10.69
CA GLN A 14 1.67 13.04 10.37
C GLN A 14 1.62 13.34 8.86
N VAL A 15 1.80 12.36 7.98
CA VAL A 15 1.79 12.52 6.52
C VAL A 15 0.46 13.14 6.07
N HIS A 16 0.54 14.20 5.26
CA HIS A 16 -0.62 15.03 4.90
C HIS A 16 -1.70 14.23 4.16
N GLU A 17 -1.30 13.41 3.19
CA GLU A 17 -2.19 12.56 2.40
C GLU A 17 -2.96 11.56 3.29
N MET A 18 -2.31 11.00 4.30
CA MET A 18 -2.96 10.09 5.25
C MET A 18 -3.94 10.82 6.18
N LYS A 19 -3.62 12.06 6.59
CA LYS A 19 -4.53 12.90 7.39
C LYS A 19 -5.75 13.38 6.62
N SER A 20 -5.63 13.57 5.31
CA SER A 20 -6.72 14.02 4.45
C SER A 20 -7.85 12.99 4.30
N GLY A 21 -7.58 11.72 4.67
CA GLY A 21 -8.52 10.61 4.50
C GLY A 21 -8.58 10.07 3.06
N LEU A 22 -7.83 10.66 2.12
CA LEU A 22 -7.81 10.23 0.72
C LEU A 22 -7.11 8.89 0.51
N ILE A 23 -6.13 8.58 1.36
CA ILE A 23 -5.36 7.33 1.34
C ILE A 23 -5.29 6.77 2.76
N SER A 24 -5.45 5.47 2.89
CA SER A 24 -5.07 4.71 4.09
C SER A 24 -3.87 3.82 3.77
N ILE A 25 -2.85 3.84 4.62
CA ILE A 25 -1.70 2.94 4.55
C ILE A 25 -1.57 2.28 5.93
N MET A 26 -1.48 0.96 5.94
CA MET A 26 -1.35 0.18 7.17
C MET A 26 -0.01 -0.55 7.20
N PHE A 27 0.66 -0.46 8.36
CA PHE A 27 1.89 -1.18 8.64
C PHE A 27 1.72 -2.05 9.88
N SER A 28 2.43 -3.18 9.92
CA SER A 28 2.60 -3.99 11.12
C SER A 28 4.09 -4.13 11.45
N GLN A 29 4.39 -4.45 12.72
CA GLN A 29 5.73 -4.84 13.14
C GLN A 29 5.71 -6.22 13.80
N ALA A 30 6.48 -7.16 13.25
CA ALA A 30 6.68 -8.48 13.84
C ALA A 30 8.15 -8.90 13.71
N GLY A 31 8.75 -9.41 14.79
CA GLY A 31 10.13 -9.93 14.75
C GLY A 31 11.21 -8.92 14.37
N GLY A 32 10.92 -7.61 14.44
CA GLY A 32 11.82 -6.55 13.99
C GLY A 32 11.63 -6.12 12.53
N THR A 33 10.78 -6.80 11.79
CA THR A 33 10.41 -6.46 10.42
C THR A 33 9.20 -5.52 10.43
N VAL A 34 9.22 -4.52 9.54
CA VAL A 34 8.04 -3.68 9.24
C VAL A 34 7.43 -4.14 7.93
N THR A 35 6.15 -4.48 7.97
CA THR A 35 5.40 -4.98 6.81
C THR A 35 4.32 -3.98 6.43
N LEU A 36 4.26 -3.63 5.15
CA LEU A 36 3.15 -2.93 4.51
C LEU A 36 2.02 -3.93 4.30
N GLU A 37 0.95 -3.78 5.07
CA GLU A 37 -0.22 -4.67 5.06
C GLU A 37 -1.19 -4.29 3.93
N SER A 38 -1.47 -3.00 3.80
CA SER A 38 -2.42 -2.52 2.80
C SER A 38 -2.19 -1.07 2.46
N ILE A 39 -2.48 -0.71 1.21
CA ILE A 39 -2.73 0.65 0.79
C ILE A 39 -4.09 0.72 0.10
N TRP A 40 -4.91 1.68 0.49
CA TRP A 40 -6.28 1.78 0.00
C TRP A 40 -6.69 3.24 -0.25
N SER A 41 -7.52 3.43 -1.27
CA SER A 41 -8.13 4.71 -1.63
C SER A 41 -9.32 4.52 -2.54
N GLU A 42 -10.37 5.32 -2.33
CA GLU A 42 -11.52 5.40 -3.23
C GLU A 42 -11.29 6.33 -4.43
N GLN A 43 -10.22 7.14 -4.42
CA GLN A 43 -10.04 8.27 -5.36
C GLN A 43 -8.66 8.29 -6.02
N GLU A 44 -7.87 7.22 -5.95
CA GLU A 44 -6.44 7.26 -6.32
C GLU A 44 -6.15 7.25 -7.81
N ARG A 45 -6.94 6.55 -8.65
CA ARG A 45 -6.53 6.23 -10.03
C ARG A 45 -6.21 7.51 -10.82
N GLY A 46 -4.92 7.70 -11.12
CA GLY A 46 -4.41 8.85 -11.89
C GLY A 46 -4.21 10.15 -11.11
N GLN A 47 -4.50 10.20 -9.80
CA GLN A 47 -4.35 11.41 -8.97
C GLN A 47 -3.02 11.44 -8.20
N GLY A 48 -2.42 10.27 -7.96
CA GLY A 48 -1.08 10.14 -7.39
C GLY A 48 -1.00 10.44 -5.89
N HIS A 49 -2.12 10.41 -5.15
CA HIS A 49 -2.12 10.60 -3.71
C HIS A 49 -1.35 9.46 -3.01
N ALA A 50 -1.55 8.22 -3.43
CA ALA A 50 -0.84 7.05 -2.90
C ALA A 50 0.66 7.16 -3.16
N SER A 51 1.03 7.64 -4.36
CA SER A 51 2.43 7.85 -4.71
C SER A 51 3.10 8.92 -3.83
N LYS A 52 2.41 10.03 -3.54
CA LYS A 52 2.91 11.09 -2.65
C LYS A 52 3.01 10.60 -1.22
N ALA A 53 1.96 9.95 -0.72
CA ALA A 53 1.90 9.37 0.62
C ALA A 53 3.03 8.36 0.83
N MET A 54 3.17 7.37 -0.07
CA MET A 54 4.22 6.37 0.05
C MET A 54 5.62 6.98 -0.03
N ARG A 55 5.88 7.95 -0.89
CA ARG A 55 7.19 8.61 -0.94
C ARG A 55 7.54 9.27 0.39
N ALA A 56 6.60 10.02 0.99
CA ALA A 56 6.81 10.61 2.30
C ALA A 56 7.05 9.54 3.38
N VAL A 57 6.30 8.44 3.35
CA VAL A 57 6.51 7.32 4.29
C VAL A 57 7.89 6.67 4.09
N LEU A 58 8.32 6.46 2.86
CA LEU A 58 9.63 5.89 2.56
C LEU A 58 10.78 6.81 3.00
N GLU A 59 10.64 8.13 2.85
CA GLU A 59 11.60 9.09 3.39
C GLU A 59 11.71 8.99 4.93
N ILE A 60 10.58 8.80 5.62
CA ILE A 60 10.55 8.58 7.07
C ILE A 60 11.19 7.22 7.41
N ALA A 61 10.94 6.17 6.63
CA ALA A 61 11.56 4.86 6.83
C ALA A 61 13.08 4.93 6.70
N ASP A 62 13.57 5.61 5.65
CA ASP A 62 14.99 5.82 5.39
C ASP A 62 15.64 6.62 6.54
N LYS A 63 14.97 7.65 7.06
CA LYS A 63 15.41 8.43 8.24
C LYS A 63 15.60 7.56 9.50
N TYR A 64 14.79 6.51 9.66
CA TYR A 64 14.83 5.63 10.83
C TYR A 64 15.58 4.31 10.58
N ASP A 65 16.20 4.15 9.41
CA ASP A 65 16.89 2.93 8.96
C ASP A 65 15.97 1.69 9.02
N ILE A 66 14.77 1.83 8.47
CA ILE A 66 13.73 0.80 8.46
C ILE A 66 13.53 0.25 7.05
N ASP A 67 13.75 -1.06 6.90
CA ASP A 67 13.31 -1.80 5.73
C ASP A 67 11.80 -2.05 5.80
N ILE A 68 11.11 -1.87 4.66
CA ILE A 68 9.68 -2.13 4.53
C ILE A 68 9.47 -3.32 3.58
N TYR A 69 8.81 -4.36 4.09
CA TYR A 69 8.42 -5.54 3.33
C TYR A 69 6.95 -5.44 2.93
N GLY A 70 6.51 -6.19 1.93
CA GLY A 70 5.10 -6.24 1.54
C GLY A 70 4.80 -7.38 0.59
N GLN A 71 3.51 -7.65 0.40
CA GLN A 71 3.00 -8.70 -0.49
C GLN A 71 1.88 -8.11 -1.36
N PRO A 72 2.25 -7.55 -2.53
CA PRO A 72 1.31 -6.82 -3.37
C PRO A 72 0.27 -7.78 -3.95
N HIS A 73 -0.97 -7.60 -3.53
CA HIS A 73 -2.12 -8.27 -4.11
C HIS A 73 -3.28 -7.27 -4.20
N ALA A 74 -3.91 -7.18 -5.37
CA ALA A 74 -5.13 -6.41 -5.52
C ALA A 74 -6.27 -7.18 -4.86
N LEU A 75 -6.88 -6.58 -3.84
CA LEU A 75 -8.12 -7.07 -3.26
C LEU A 75 -9.28 -6.60 -4.13
N LEU A 76 -10.01 -7.54 -4.72
CA LEU A 76 -11.23 -7.29 -5.47
C LEU A 76 -12.43 -7.72 -4.63
N TYR A 77 -13.50 -6.93 -4.67
CA TYR A 77 -14.78 -7.31 -4.07
C TYR A 77 -15.48 -8.32 -4.97
N ASP A 78 -15.89 -9.46 -4.43
CA ASP A 78 -16.76 -10.40 -5.15
C ASP A 78 -18.19 -9.87 -5.11
N THR A 79 -18.61 -9.13 -6.12
CA THR A 79 -19.91 -8.46 -6.15
C THR A 79 -21.05 -9.41 -6.54
N GLU A 80 -20.80 -10.37 -7.42
CA GLU A 80 -21.78 -11.39 -7.85
C GLU A 80 -22.28 -12.24 -6.68
N MET A 81 -21.37 -12.74 -5.83
CA MET A 81 -21.77 -13.53 -4.66
C MET A 81 -22.55 -12.69 -3.63
N GLN A 82 -22.31 -11.38 -3.59
CA GLN A 82 -22.92 -10.47 -2.61
C GLN A 82 -24.29 -9.96 -3.06
N GLU A 83 -24.51 -9.78 -4.36
CA GLU A 83 -25.82 -9.53 -4.97
C GLU A 83 -26.83 -10.61 -4.56
N ASP A 84 -26.45 -11.87 -4.72
CA ASP A 84 -27.31 -13.02 -4.40
C ASP A 84 -27.57 -13.19 -2.89
N SER A 85 -26.73 -12.60 -2.04
CA SER A 85 -26.85 -12.72 -0.58
C SER A 85 -27.95 -11.84 0.02
N GLY A 86 -28.33 -10.75 -0.66
CA GLY A 86 -29.26 -9.73 -0.14
C GLY A 86 -28.75 -8.96 1.10
N MET A 87 -27.48 -9.12 1.50
CA MET A 87 -26.91 -8.46 2.68
C MET A 87 -26.49 -7.00 2.43
N PHE A 88 -26.37 -6.60 1.16
CA PHE A 88 -25.88 -5.30 0.75
C PHE A 88 -26.88 -4.59 -0.14
N SER A 89 -26.92 -3.25 -0.09
CA SER A 89 -27.76 -2.47 -0.98
C SER A 89 -27.18 -2.44 -2.40
N ALA A 90 -28.04 -2.23 -3.40
CA ALA A 90 -27.59 -2.04 -4.78
C ALA A 90 -26.55 -0.91 -4.90
N GLU A 91 -26.69 0.17 -4.12
CA GLU A 91 -25.72 1.28 -4.10
C GLU A 91 -24.33 0.86 -3.59
N GLN A 92 -24.27 -0.11 -2.66
CA GLN A 92 -23.00 -0.64 -2.17
C GLN A 92 -22.34 -1.54 -3.20
N ILE A 93 -23.12 -2.37 -3.90
CA ILE A 93 -22.65 -3.23 -4.98
C ILE A 93 -22.12 -2.36 -6.14
N ASP A 94 -22.87 -1.36 -6.59
CA ASP A 94 -22.45 -0.40 -7.62
C ASP A 94 -21.17 0.36 -7.23
N LEU A 95 -20.97 0.65 -5.94
CA LEU A 95 -19.72 1.24 -5.47
C LEU A 95 -18.57 0.25 -5.61
N TRP A 96 -18.74 -1.00 -5.19
CA TRP A 96 -17.70 -2.02 -5.26
C TRP A 96 -17.30 -2.38 -6.68
N ASP A 97 -18.25 -2.48 -7.61
CA ASP A 97 -17.96 -2.70 -9.03
C ASP A 97 -17.10 -1.57 -9.60
N ARG A 98 -17.48 -0.31 -9.33
CA ARG A 98 -16.67 0.85 -9.74
C ARG A 98 -15.28 0.83 -9.12
N LEU A 99 -15.13 0.41 -7.86
CA LEU A 99 -13.82 0.29 -7.21
C LEU A 99 -12.98 -0.83 -7.85
N ASN A 100 -13.58 -1.97 -8.17
CA ASN A 100 -12.92 -3.07 -8.87
C ASN A 100 -12.43 -2.64 -10.25
N GLU A 101 -13.28 -1.98 -11.05
CA GLU A 101 -12.92 -1.46 -12.38
C GLU A 101 -11.77 -0.45 -12.31
N ASN A 102 -11.73 0.35 -11.25
CA ASN A 102 -10.71 1.38 -11.04
C ASN A 102 -9.46 0.89 -10.31
N SER A 103 -9.44 -0.37 -9.86
CA SER A 103 -8.26 -0.96 -9.22
C SER A 103 -7.10 -1.13 -10.21
N LEU A 104 -5.88 -1.18 -9.67
CA LEU A 104 -4.71 -1.61 -10.45
C LEU A 104 -4.74 -3.13 -10.55
N SER A 105 -4.44 -3.67 -11.74
CA SER A 105 -4.09 -5.08 -11.85
C SER A 105 -2.84 -5.41 -11.01
N ASN A 106 -2.66 -6.67 -10.62
CA ASN A 106 -1.47 -7.09 -9.84
C ASN A 106 -0.15 -6.68 -10.53
N ALA A 107 -0.09 -6.73 -11.86
CA ALA A 107 1.08 -6.30 -12.63
C ALA A 107 1.31 -4.77 -12.56
N GLU A 108 0.24 -3.97 -12.67
CA GLU A 108 0.34 -2.51 -12.52
C GLU A 108 0.71 -2.10 -11.10
N LEU A 109 0.14 -2.79 -10.10
CA LEU A 109 0.45 -2.59 -8.69
C LEU A 109 1.92 -2.91 -8.39
N LEU A 110 2.42 -4.05 -8.87
CA LEU A 110 3.82 -4.42 -8.72
C LEU A 110 4.76 -3.40 -9.39
N ASN A 111 4.44 -2.98 -10.62
CA ASN A 111 5.21 -1.95 -11.33
C ASN A 111 5.20 -0.61 -10.58
N TRP A 112 4.10 -0.26 -9.92
CA TRP A 112 4.02 0.92 -9.08
C TRP A 112 4.96 0.83 -7.87
N TYR A 113 5.01 -0.31 -7.17
CA TYR A 113 5.99 -0.55 -6.10
C TYR A 113 7.43 -0.49 -6.60
N VAL A 114 7.75 -1.07 -7.76
CA VAL A 114 9.08 -1.00 -8.36
C VAL A 114 9.51 0.45 -8.61
N ARG A 115 8.61 1.32 -9.09
CA ARG A 115 8.89 2.76 -9.26
C ARG A 115 9.16 3.49 -7.94
N LEU A 116 8.70 2.95 -6.82
CA LEU A 116 8.99 3.45 -5.47
C LEU A 116 10.30 2.86 -4.89
N GLY A 117 11.01 2.03 -5.66
CA GLY A 117 12.29 1.44 -5.26
C GLY A 117 12.16 0.10 -4.53
N PHE A 118 10.98 -0.50 -4.52
CA PHE A 118 10.83 -1.87 -4.03
C PHE A 118 11.42 -2.88 -5.03
N GLU A 119 11.98 -3.95 -4.50
CA GLU A 119 12.55 -5.05 -5.25
C GLU A 119 11.91 -6.38 -4.84
N LEU A 120 11.81 -7.33 -5.77
CA LEU A 120 11.38 -8.68 -5.47
C LEU A 120 12.43 -9.38 -4.62
N THR A 121 12.04 -10.02 -3.53
CA THR A 121 12.97 -10.80 -2.68
C THR A 121 13.27 -12.18 -3.26
N GLY A 122 12.40 -12.65 -4.18
CA GLY A 122 12.40 -14.02 -4.70
C GLY A 122 11.64 -15.00 -3.79
N ALA A 123 11.16 -14.56 -2.63
CA ALA A 123 10.24 -15.32 -1.80
C ALA A 123 8.78 -15.09 -2.25
N THR A 124 7.93 -16.05 -1.90
CA THR A 124 6.48 -15.98 -2.09
C THR A 124 5.80 -16.39 -0.80
N LEU A 125 4.71 -15.71 -0.43
CA LEU A 125 3.82 -16.16 0.63
C LEU A 125 2.43 -16.27 0.04
N THR A 126 1.76 -17.41 0.26
CA THR A 126 0.39 -17.65 -0.27
C THR A 126 0.27 -17.30 -1.76
N ASP A 127 1.26 -17.69 -2.55
CA ASP A 127 1.39 -17.43 -4.00
C ASP A 127 1.66 -15.98 -4.43
N ASP A 128 1.65 -15.02 -3.49
CA ASP A 128 1.98 -13.63 -3.76
C ASP A 128 3.49 -13.36 -3.63
N PRO A 129 4.09 -12.58 -4.55
CA PRO A 129 5.50 -12.23 -4.47
C PRO A 129 5.77 -11.30 -3.29
N GLU A 130 6.82 -11.60 -2.54
CA GLU A 130 7.31 -10.68 -1.52
C GLU A 130 8.20 -9.60 -2.15
N ILE A 131 7.95 -8.35 -1.75
CA ILE A 131 8.77 -7.20 -2.10
C ILE A 131 9.42 -6.59 -0.85
N VAL A 132 10.54 -5.91 -1.05
CA VAL A 132 11.21 -5.13 -0.01
C VAL A 132 11.72 -3.80 -0.54
N ARG A 133 11.55 -2.73 0.24
CA ARG A 133 12.27 -1.47 0.09
C ARG A 133 13.27 -1.36 1.24
N ARG A 134 14.57 -1.44 0.90
CA ARG A 134 15.67 -1.33 1.87
C ARG A 134 15.89 0.13 2.27
N ALA A 135 16.10 0.47 3.53
CA ALA A 135 16.24 1.87 3.99
C ALA A 135 17.34 2.69 3.27
N ASN A 136 18.36 2.00 2.77
CA ASN A 136 19.50 2.61 2.08
C ASN A 136 19.41 2.49 0.55
N ALA A 137 18.27 2.04 0.01
CA ALA A 137 18.06 1.99 -1.43
C ALA A 137 17.98 3.41 -2.01
N PRO A 138 18.37 3.61 -3.28
CA PRO A 138 18.26 4.91 -3.93
C PRO A 138 16.83 5.47 -3.84
N GLN A 139 16.70 6.76 -3.53
CA GLN A 139 15.39 7.42 -3.53
C GLN A 139 14.74 7.28 -4.92
N PRO A 140 13.45 6.89 -5.00
CA PRO A 140 12.76 6.78 -6.26
C PRO A 140 12.76 8.15 -6.96
N LYS A 141 13.21 8.20 -8.22
CA LYS A 141 13.25 9.45 -8.98
C LYS A 141 11.84 10.06 -9.05
N PRO A 142 11.68 11.39 -8.88
CA PRO A 142 10.41 12.04 -9.15
C PRO A 142 10.06 11.86 -10.63
N GLY A 143 8.89 11.26 -10.90
CA GLY A 143 8.19 11.19 -12.19
C GLY A 143 9.00 11.00 -13.48
N MET A 144 8.86 9.84 -14.11
CA MET A 144 8.55 9.83 -15.54
C MET A 144 7.04 9.75 -15.70
#